data_AF-A0A8T4KMM1-F1
#
_entry.id   AF-A0A8T4KMM1-F1
#
_cell.length_a   1.000
_cell.length_b   1.000
_cell.length_c   1.000
_cell.angle_alpha   90.00
_cell.angle_beta   90.00
_cell.angle_gamma   90.00
#
_symmetry.space_group_name_H-M   'P 1'
#
loop_
_entity.id
_entity.type
_entity.pdbx_description
1 polymer ?
#
loop_
_entity_poly.entity_id
_entity_poly.type
_entity_poly.pdbx_seq_one_letter_code
_entity_poly.pdbx_strand_id
1 'polypeptide(L)'
;MRLYHLVSKSVLDRIKEVGYLEPRTETNDDFHPGVFIVCGAAPDFNEWKEYGLFETLTRKVKRGSNGVVILSFPVSDENFYFREHAHISPKRFLELYGKDLWSIHMYGSDTAEIIGEEDYRNFQRQRDLYLSSWISGSEYDNSYSVPEVWYPDKVPLEKIKLEGMTAVG
;
A
#
# COMPACT_ATOMS: atom_id res chain seq x y z
N MET A 1 -16.54 -5.31 -5.24
CA MET A 1 -15.96 -4.66 -4.04
C MET A 1 -15.60 -3.21 -4.36
N ARG A 2 -15.31 -2.35 -3.37
CA ARG A 2 -14.79 -1.00 -3.61
C ARG A 2 -13.33 -0.92 -3.18
N LEU A 3 -12.48 -0.38 -4.03
CA LEU A 3 -11.07 -0.12 -3.74
C LEU A 3 -10.87 1.37 -3.44
N TYR A 4 -9.87 1.67 -2.62
CA TYR A 4 -9.46 3.03 -2.31
C TYR A 4 -7.99 3.24 -2.64
N HIS A 5 -7.71 4.32 -3.36
CA HIS A 5 -6.38 4.71 -3.82
C HIS A 5 -6.08 6.16 -3.40
N LEU A 6 -4.84 6.43 -3.03
CA LEU A 6 -4.42 7.73 -2.51
C LEU A 6 -3.53 8.41 -3.54
N VAL A 7 -3.89 9.63 -3.93
CA VAL A 7 -3.17 10.39 -4.95
C VAL A 7 -2.92 11.82 -4.51
N SER A 8 -1.93 12.49 -5.10
CA SER A 8 -1.80 13.94 -4.97
C SER A 8 -2.88 14.68 -5.77
N LYS A 9 -3.14 15.94 -5.43
CA LYS A 9 -4.00 16.81 -6.25
C LYS A 9 -3.55 16.90 -7.72
N SER A 10 -2.25 16.98 -7.97
CA SER A 10 -1.71 17.02 -9.33
C SER A 10 -1.98 15.74 -10.13
N VAL A 11 -1.99 14.57 -9.46
CA VAL A 11 -2.37 13.32 -10.09
C VAL A 11 -3.87 13.28 -10.37
N LEU A 12 -4.71 13.79 -9.45
CA LEU A 12 -6.15 13.95 -9.71
C LEU A 12 -6.42 14.84 -10.94
N ASP A 13 -5.74 15.98 -11.04
CA ASP A 13 -5.91 16.90 -12.17
C ASP A 13 -5.48 16.22 -13.48
N ARG A 14 -4.41 15.42 -13.45
CA ARG A 14 -4.00 14.60 -14.60
C ARG A 14 -5.04 13.55 -14.97
N ILE A 15 -5.64 12.85 -13.99
CA ILE A 15 -6.72 11.88 -14.23
C ILE A 15 -7.90 12.55 -14.92
N LYS A 16 -8.26 13.76 -14.50
CA LYS A 16 -9.34 14.54 -15.14
C LYS A 16 -8.99 14.96 -16.57
N GLU A 17 -7.73 15.25 -16.85
CA GLU A 17 -7.24 15.61 -18.18
C GLU A 17 -7.24 14.40 -19.14
N VAL A 18 -6.76 13.24 -18.69
CA VAL A 18 -6.61 12.05 -19.54
C VAL A 18 -7.83 11.13 -19.54
N GLY A 19 -8.73 11.29 -18.57
CA GLY A 19 -9.98 10.52 -18.46
C GLY A 19 -9.87 9.18 -17.74
N TYR A 20 -8.72 8.86 -17.13
CA TYR A 20 -8.53 7.60 -16.40
C TYR A 20 -7.38 7.68 -15.39
N LEU A 21 -7.42 6.80 -14.38
CA LEU A 21 -6.30 6.47 -13.51
C LEU A 21 -5.51 5.32 -14.14
N GLU A 22 -4.21 5.53 -14.35
CA GLU A 22 -3.31 4.50 -14.88
C GLU A 22 -2.66 3.69 -13.76
N PRO A 23 -2.54 2.36 -13.95
CA PRO A 23 -1.57 1.57 -13.23
C PRO A 23 -0.17 2.14 -13.48
N ARG A 24 0.71 2.04 -12.48
CA ARG A 24 2.09 2.53 -12.59
C ARG A 24 3.05 1.42 -12.20
N THR A 25 4.25 1.48 -12.78
CA THR A 25 5.35 0.68 -12.29
C THR A 25 5.69 1.17 -10.88
N GLU A 26 5.69 0.28 -9.90
CA GLU A 26 6.30 0.54 -8.61
C GLU A 26 7.83 0.55 -8.81
N THR A 27 8.39 1.68 -9.23
CA THR A 27 9.79 1.83 -9.69
C THR A 27 10.86 1.56 -8.62
N ASN A 28 10.50 1.18 -7.39
CA ASN A 28 11.44 0.86 -6.33
C ASN A 28 11.28 -0.57 -5.77
N ASP A 29 10.31 -1.34 -6.26
CA ASP A 29 10.23 -2.76 -5.90
C ASP A 29 10.79 -3.56 -7.07
N ASP A 30 12.05 -3.97 -6.96
CA ASP A 30 12.72 -4.98 -7.80
C ASP A 30 12.00 -6.36 -7.79
N PHE A 31 10.82 -6.44 -7.19
CA PHE A 31 10.24 -7.65 -6.65
C PHE A 31 9.00 -8.14 -7.41
N HIS A 32 8.48 -7.37 -8.38
CA HIS A 32 7.63 -7.89 -9.47
C HIS A 32 7.62 -6.92 -10.67
N PRO A 33 8.01 -7.34 -11.89
CA PRO A 33 7.82 -6.52 -13.08
C PRO A 33 6.32 -6.45 -13.39
N GLY A 34 5.68 -5.34 -13.04
CA GLY A 34 4.27 -5.13 -13.32
C GLY A 34 3.85 -3.68 -13.16
N VAL A 35 2.76 -3.34 -13.82
CA VAL A 35 2.18 -1.99 -13.82
C VAL A 35 0.83 -2.13 -13.13
N PHE A 36 0.74 -1.68 -11.88
CA PHE A 36 -0.44 -1.85 -11.04
C PHE A 36 -0.85 -0.53 -10.39
N ILE A 37 -2.12 -0.42 -10.04
CA ILE A 37 -2.62 0.55 -9.08
C ILE A 37 -2.62 -0.17 -7.73
N VAL A 38 -1.76 0.28 -6.81
CA VAL A 38 -1.75 -0.24 -5.43
C VAL A 38 -2.81 0.50 -4.63
N CYS A 39 -3.74 -0.25 -4.04
CA CYS A 39 -4.94 0.23 -3.34
C CYS A 39 -5.13 -0.53 -2.04
N GLY A 40 -6.19 -0.23 -1.29
CA GLY A 40 -6.72 -1.17 -0.31
C GLY A 40 -8.23 -1.36 -0.44
N ALA A 41 -8.74 -2.44 0.16
CA ALA A 41 -10.12 -2.91 -0.01
C ALA A 41 -11.10 -2.51 1.11
N ALA A 42 -10.61 -1.98 2.23
CA ALA A 42 -11.43 -1.58 3.38
C ALA A 42 -11.30 -0.07 3.66
N PRO A 43 -12.38 0.69 3.92
CA PRO A 43 -12.29 2.12 4.19
C PRO A 43 -11.78 2.46 5.59
N ASP A 44 -11.36 1.48 6.41
CA ASP A 44 -10.81 1.80 7.73
C ASP A 44 -9.40 2.38 7.60
N PHE A 45 -9.38 3.68 7.31
CA PHE A 45 -8.15 4.46 7.19
C PHE A 45 -7.39 4.56 8.51
N ASN A 46 -8.01 4.28 9.67
CA ASN A 46 -7.28 4.26 10.93
C ASN A 46 -6.39 3.01 11.00
N GLU A 47 -6.91 1.84 10.64
CA GLU A 47 -6.08 0.64 10.51
C GLU A 47 -4.98 0.83 9.47
N TRP A 48 -5.27 1.46 8.33
CA TRP A 48 -4.25 1.71 7.32
C TRP A 48 -3.11 2.60 7.81
N LYS A 49 -3.41 3.63 8.60
CA LYS A 49 -2.40 4.48 9.24
C LYS A 49 -1.62 3.72 10.30
N GLU A 50 -2.32 2.95 11.13
CA GLU A 50 -1.69 2.17 12.21
C GLU A 50 -0.70 1.16 11.62
N TYR A 51 -1.09 0.47 10.55
CA TYR A 51 -0.29 -0.52 9.86
C TYR A 51 0.60 0.06 8.75
N GLY A 52 0.70 1.38 8.58
CA GLY A 52 1.63 1.98 7.61
C GLY A 52 1.27 1.84 6.13
N LEU A 53 0.08 1.30 5.81
CA LEU A 53 -0.41 1.19 4.44
C LEU A 53 -0.68 2.59 3.86
N PHE A 54 -1.18 3.53 4.68
CA PHE A 54 -1.42 4.90 4.24
C PHE A 54 -0.13 5.56 3.74
N GLU A 55 0.96 5.43 4.49
CA GLU A 55 2.30 5.93 4.18
C GLU A 55 2.87 5.23 2.94
N THR A 56 2.64 3.93 2.79
CA THR A 56 3.04 3.16 1.60
C THR A 56 2.35 3.69 0.35
N LEU A 57 1.03 3.83 0.39
CA LEU A 57 0.21 4.36 -0.72
C LEU A 57 0.52 5.84 -1.01
N THR A 58 1.01 6.59 -0.03
CA THR A 58 1.33 8.02 -0.16
C THR A 58 2.83 8.31 -0.30
N ARG A 59 3.72 7.31 -0.28
CA ARG A 59 5.19 7.48 -0.29
C ARG A 59 5.69 8.31 -1.48
N LYS A 60 4.95 8.30 -2.59
CA LYS A 60 5.23 9.07 -3.82
C LYS A 60 4.51 10.42 -3.89
N VAL A 61 3.58 10.69 -2.98
CA VAL A 61 2.89 11.98 -2.86
C VAL A 61 3.88 12.97 -2.22
N LYS A 62 4.64 13.67 -3.07
CA LYS A 62 5.75 14.57 -2.69
C LYS A 62 5.43 15.43 -1.46
N ARG A 63 6.44 15.60 -0.59
CA ARG A 63 6.51 16.73 0.37
C ARG A 63 6.30 18.04 -0.41
N GLY A 64 5.23 18.77 -0.09
CA GLY A 64 4.82 19.98 -0.82
C GLY A 64 3.61 19.81 -1.74
N SER A 65 3.00 18.63 -1.80
CA SER A 65 1.64 18.49 -2.34
C SER A 65 0.61 19.16 -1.42
N ASN A 66 -0.43 19.77 -1.99
CA ASN A 66 -1.52 20.42 -1.26
C ASN A 66 -2.48 19.40 -0.58
N GLY A 67 -1.94 18.34 0.01
CA GLY A 67 -2.67 17.23 0.61
C GLY A 67 -2.81 16.00 -0.30
N VAL A 68 -3.30 14.93 0.31
CA VAL A 68 -3.63 13.66 -0.34
C VAL A 68 -5.13 13.62 -0.59
N VAL A 69 -5.50 13.15 -1.77
CA VAL A 69 -6.86 12.91 -2.21
C VAL A 69 -7.15 11.42 -2.12
N ILE A 70 -8.28 11.07 -1.50
CA ILE A 70 -8.77 9.69 -1.46
C ILE A 70 -9.73 9.48 -2.62
N LEU A 71 -9.35 8.57 -3.50
CA LEU A 71 -10.18 8.09 -4.60
C LEU A 71 -10.77 6.74 -4.20
N SER A 72 -12.00 6.50 -4.62
CA SER A 72 -12.57 5.16 -4.60
C SER A 72 -13.13 4.77 -5.95
N PHE A 73 -13.12 3.47 -6.24
CA PHE A 73 -13.73 2.94 -7.45
C PHE A 73 -14.21 1.51 -7.24
N PRO A 74 -15.32 1.11 -7.88
CA PRO A 74 -15.78 -0.27 -7.83
C PRO A 74 -14.89 -1.16 -8.69
N VAL A 75 -14.61 -2.36 -8.19
CA VAL A 75 -14.08 -3.47 -8.98
C VAL A 75 -15.15 -4.54 -9.10
N SER A 76 -15.35 -4.99 -10.34
CA SER A 76 -16.37 -5.95 -10.75
C SER A 76 -15.78 -7.20 -11.39
N ASP A 77 -14.53 -7.09 -11.83
CA ASP A 77 -13.70 -8.11 -12.43
C ASP A 77 -12.80 -8.73 -11.36
N GLU A 78 -12.55 -10.03 -11.43
CA GLU A 78 -11.67 -10.77 -10.50
C GLU A 78 -10.17 -10.62 -10.84
N ASN A 79 -9.85 -9.78 -11.83
CA ASN A 79 -8.50 -9.53 -12.32
C ASN A 79 -7.73 -8.57 -11.41
N PHE A 80 -7.53 -8.96 -10.16
CA PHE A 80 -6.73 -8.24 -9.19
C PHE A 80 -6.24 -9.19 -8.11
N TYR A 81 -5.25 -8.73 -7.35
CA TYR A 81 -4.63 -9.57 -6.34
C TYR A 81 -4.58 -8.88 -5.00
N PHE A 82 -4.74 -9.67 -3.94
CA PHE A 82 -4.57 -9.24 -2.57
C PHE A 82 -3.21 -9.66 -2.03
N ARG A 83 -2.72 -8.84 -1.09
CA ARG A 83 -1.67 -9.17 -0.13
C ARG A 83 -2.03 -8.65 1.24
N GLU A 84 -1.57 -9.33 2.28
CA GLU A 84 -1.76 -8.87 3.65
C GLU A 84 -0.62 -7.93 4.06
N HIS A 85 -0.89 -6.62 4.04
CA HIS A 85 0.11 -5.59 4.39
C HIS A 85 0.62 -5.72 5.83
N ALA A 86 -0.20 -6.32 6.72
CA ALA A 86 0.11 -6.45 8.13
C ALA A 86 1.46 -7.13 8.40
N HIS A 87 1.88 -8.09 7.55
CA HIS A 87 3.15 -8.80 7.70
C HIS A 87 4.40 -7.92 7.68
N ILE A 88 4.37 -6.82 6.92
CA ILE A 88 5.50 -5.89 6.77
C ILE A 88 5.24 -4.51 7.38
N SER A 89 4.16 -4.39 8.15
CA SER A 89 3.72 -3.12 8.72
C SER A 89 4.64 -2.63 9.85
N PRO A 90 4.76 -1.29 10.05
CA PRO A 90 5.37 -0.70 11.23
C PRO A 90 4.78 -1.25 12.54
N LYS A 91 3.44 -1.39 12.62
CA LYS A 91 2.77 -1.93 13.80
C LYS A 91 3.26 -3.34 14.14
N ARG A 92 3.26 -4.24 13.15
CA ARG A 92 3.72 -5.61 13.33
C ARG A 92 5.20 -5.67 13.72
N PHE A 93 6.01 -4.80 13.12
CA PHE A 93 7.42 -4.69 13.49
C PHE A 93 7.58 -4.26 14.95
N LEU A 94 6.85 -3.23 15.38
CA LEU A 94 6.89 -2.73 16.76
C LEU A 94 6.39 -3.78 17.77
N GLU A 95 5.36 -4.56 17.43
CA GLU A 95 4.86 -5.65 18.27
C GLU A 95 5.88 -6.77 18.47
N LEU A 96 6.64 -7.10 17.42
CA LEU A 96 7.59 -8.21 17.44
C LEU A 96 8.96 -7.82 18.02
N TYR A 97 9.43 -6.61 17.71
CA TYR A 97 10.82 -6.20 17.94
C TYR A 97 10.96 -4.95 18.82
N GLY A 98 9.87 -4.24 19.12
CA GLY A 98 9.87 -3.04 19.94
C GLY A 98 10.24 -1.75 19.21
N LYS A 99 10.07 -0.62 19.91
CA LYS A 99 10.19 0.74 19.36
C LYS A 99 11.60 1.12 18.94
N ASP A 100 12.60 0.66 19.69
CA ASP A 100 14.00 1.04 19.50
C ASP A 100 14.54 0.54 18.15
N LEU A 101 14.14 -0.67 17.75
CA LEU A 101 14.58 -1.30 16.50
C LEU A 101 13.88 -0.73 15.26
N TRP A 102 12.63 -0.27 15.38
CA TRP A 102 11.90 0.37 14.27
C TRP A 102 12.54 1.69 13.83
N SER A 103 12.93 2.53 14.79
CA SER A 103 13.66 3.78 14.50
C SER A 103 14.94 3.52 13.72
N ILE A 104 15.67 2.47 14.08
CA ILE A 104 16.95 2.15 13.44
C ILE A 104 16.73 1.66 12.00
N HIS A 105 15.72 0.80 11.78
CA HIS A 105 15.35 0.35 10.44
C HIS A 105 14.98 1.51 9.51
N MET A 106 14.24 2.51 10.00
CA MET A 106 13.77 3.65 9.21
C MET A 106 14.85 4.70 8.90
N TYR A 107 15.92 4.79 9.71
CA TYR A 107 16.91 5.88 9.64
C TYR A 107 18.34 5.44 9.25
N GLY A 108 18.61 4.14 9.08
CA GLY A 108 19.71 3.62 8.27
C GLY A 108 21.03 3.31 8.98
N SER A 109 21.34 2.01 9.08
CA SER A 109 22.61 1.30 8.83
C SER A 109 22.37 -0.19 9.13
N ASP A 110 23.26 -1.09 8.65
CA ASP A 110 23.09 -2.56 8.57
C ASP A 110 22.13 -3.17 9.59
N THR A 111 20.88 -3.35 9.15
CA THR A 111 19.76 -3.79 10.00
C THR A 111 20.08 -5.09 10.72
N ALA A 112 20.83 -5.98 10.07
CA ALA A 112 21.25 -7.27 10.61
C ALA A 112 22.19 -7.19 11.83
N GLU A 113 23.06 -6.17 11.91
CA GLU A 113 23.95 -5.99 13.08
C GLU A 113 23.18 -5.49 14.31
N ILE A 114 22.05 -4.82 14.10
CA ILE A 114 21.36 -4.07 15.15
C ILE A 114 20.19 -4.84 15.76
N ILE A 115 19.47 -5.62 14.95
CA ILE A 115 18.39 -6.48 15.46
C ILE A 115 18.88 -7.89 15.81
N GLY A 116 20.15 -8.21 15.51
CA GLY A 116 20.69 -9.55 15.66
C GLY A 116 20.27 -10.49 14.50
N GLU A 117 21.09 -11.51 14.24
CA GLU A 117 20.89 -12.38 13.08
C GLU A 117 19.56 -13.12 13.08
N GLU A 118 19.07 -13.55 14.25
CA GLU A 118 17.83 -14.34 14.36
C GLU A 118 16.60 -13.49 14.05
N ASP A 119 16.49 -12.29 14.62
CA ASP A 119 15.37 -11.39 14.36
C ASP A 119 15.42 -10.83 12.93
N TYR A 120 16.60 -10.62 12.35
CA TYR A 120 16.73 -10.27 10.95
C TYR A 120 16.25 -11.40 10.03
N ARG A 121 16.57 -12.66 10.33
CA ARG A 121 16.03 -13.82 9.60
C ARG A 121 14.51 -13.89 9.73
N ASN A 122 13.95 -13.61 10.91
CA ASN A 122 12.51 -13.59 11.12
C ASN A 122 11.82 -12.46 10.35
N PHE A 123 12.40 -11.26 10.32
CA PHE A 123 11.92 -10.16 9.49
C PHE A 123 11.96 -10.52 8.00
N GLN A 124 13.05 -11.09 7.50
CA GLN A 124 13.13 -11.56 6.12
C GLN A 124 12.07 -12.62 5.82
N ARG A 125 11.81 -13.57 6.74
CA ARG A 125 10.70 -14.53 6.58
C ARG A 125 9.34 -13.86 6.50
N GLN A 126 9.04 -12.86 7.34
CA GLN A 126 7.77 -12.13 7.27
C GLN A 126 7.64 -11.35 5.96
N ARG A 127 8.73 -10.75 5.49
CA ARG A 127 8.81 -10.12 4.17
C ARG A 127 8.59 -11.12 3.05
N ASP A 128 9.22 -12.30 3.10
CA ASP A 128 9.05 -13.36 2.10
C ASP A 128 7.60 -13.88 2.08
N LEU A 129 6.97 -14.01 3.26
CA LEU A 129 5.55 -14.33 3.37
C LEU A 129 4.68 -13.26 2.71
N TYR A 130 4.92 -11.97 2.97
CA TYR A 130 4.24 -10.87 2.29
C TYR A 130 4.42 -10.91 0.76
N LEU A 131 5.64 -11.20 0.31
CA LEU A 131 5.95 -11.23 -1.12
C LEU A 131 5.33 -12.44 -1.84
N SER A 132 5.12 -13.55 -1.12
CA SER A 132 4.52 -14.78 -1.64
C SER A 132 3.02 -14.91 -1.40
N SER A 133 2.40 -14.04 -0.59
CA SER A 133 0.98 -14.12 -0.20
C SER A 133 0.01 -13.51 -1.22
N TRP A 134 0.22 -13.78 -2.50
CA TRP A 134 -0.73 -13.39 -3.53
C TRP A 134 -1.98 -14.29 -3.48
N ILE A 135 -3.14 -13.67 -3.27
CA ILE A 135 -4.44 -14.32 -3.45
C ILE A 135 -5.19 -13.59 -4.55
N SER A 136 -5.75 -14.34 -5.51
CA SER A 136 -6.57 -13.73 -6.56
C SER A 136 -7.86 -13.15 -5.97
N GLY A 137 -8.42 -12.12 -6.62
CA GLY A 137 -9.64 -11.48 -6.17
C GLY A 137 -10.83 -12.45 -6.03
N SER A 138 -10.83 -13.54 -6.79
CA SER A 138 -11.86 -14.60 -6.75
C SER A 138 -11.70 -15.59 -5.60
N GLU A 139 -10.47 -15.76 -5.10
CA GLU A 139 -10.14 -16.67 -3.99
C GLU A 139 -10.13 -15.96 -2.63
N TYR A 140 -10.21 -14.64 -2.62
CA TYR A 140 -10.17 -13.85 -1.38
C TYR A 140 -11.48 -13.96 -0.58
N ASP A 141 -11.35 -14.46 0.65
CA ASP A 141 -12.46 -14.75 1.56
C ASP A 141 -12.67 -13.67 2.65
N ASN A 142 -11.97 -12.53 2.55
CA ASN A 142 -11.91 -11.47 3.56
C ASN A 142 -11.10 -11.82 4.82
N SER A 143 -10.12 -12.72 4.74
CA SER A 143 -9.27 -13.09 5.86
C SER A 143 -8.21 -12.05 6.26
N TYR A 144 -7.86 -11.08 5.40
CA TYR A 144 -6.77 -10.15 5.71
C TYR A 144 -7.23 -9.00 6.59
N SER A 145 -6.42 -8.68 7.59
CA SER A 145 -6.63 -7.55 8.50
C SER A 145 -6.44 -6.23 7.76
N VAL A 146 -5.38 -6.14 6.94
CA VAL A 146 -5.08 -4.95 6.13
C VAL A 146 -4.85 -5.38 4.68
N PRO A 147 -5.93 -5.53 3.89
CA PRO A 147 -5.84 -6.00 2.52
C PRO A 147 -5.31 -4.91 1.59
N GLU A 148 -4.08 -5.10 1.12
CA GLU A 148 -3.47 -4.34 0.03
C GLU A 148 -3.84 -5.00 -1.30
N VAL A 149 -4.28 -4.19 -2.26
CA VAL A 149 -4.79 -4.65 -3.55
C VAL A 149 -3.93 -4.13 -4.69
N TRP A 150 -3.56 -5.04 -5.58
CA TRP A 150 -2.80 -4.76 -6.79
C TRP A 150 -3.74 -4.91 -8.00
N TYR A 151 -4.18 -3.77 -8.54
CA TYR A 151 -5.14 -3.71 -9.64
C TYR A 151 -4.44 -3.37 -10.96
N PRO A 152 -4.41 -4.27 -11.96
CA PRO A 152 -3.60 -4.12 -13.18
C PRO A 152 -4.22 -3.21 -14.24
N ASP A 153 -5.52 -2.92 -14.13
CA ASP A 153 -6.28 -2.27 -15.19
C ASP A 153 -6.43 -0.77 -14.98
N LYS A 154 -6.59 -0.02 -16.08
CA LYS A 154 -6.93 1.40 -16.02
C LYS A 154 -8.33 1.57 -15.44
N VAL A 155 -8.52 2.59 -14.62
CA VAL A 155 -9.83 2.93 -14.06
C VAL A 155 -10.36 4.18 -14.75
N PRO A 156 -11.45 4.09 -15.55
CA PRO A 156 -12.06 5.26 -16.18
C PRO A 156 -12.56 6.29 -15.16
N LEU A 157 -12.45 7.58 -15.50
CA LEU A 157 -12.82 8.70 -14.64
C LEU A 157 -14.26 8.59 -14.12
N GLU A 158 -15.20 8.11 -14.96
CA GLU A 158 -16.61 7.95 -14.60
C GLU A 158 -16.84 6.91 -13.49
N LYS A 159 -15.89 6.00 -13.25
CA LYS A 159 -15.94 5.03 -12.15
C LYS A 159 -15.32 5.56 -10.85
N ILE A 160 -14.58 6.67 -10.91
CA ILE A 160 -13.81 7.21 -9.79
C ILE A 160 -14.68 8.18 -8.98
N LYS A 161 -14.71 7.99 -7.66
CA LYS A 161 -15.34 8.90 -6.70
C LYS A 161 -14.31 9.55 -5.80
N LEU A 162 -14.54 10.81 -5.46
CA LEU A 162 -13.78 11.56 -4.48
C LEU A 162 -14.40 11.32 -3.10
N GLU A 163 -13.65 10.71 -2.19
CA GLU A 163 -14.12 10.42 -0.82
C GLU A 163 -13.69 11.52 0.17
N GLY A 164 -12.57 12.21 -0.09
CA GLY A 164 -12.12 13.31 0.76
C GLY A 164 -10.69 13.76 0.48
N MET A 165 -10.26 14.78 1.24
CA MET A 165 -8.88 15.24 1.29
C MET A 165 -8.33 15.06 2.70
N THR A 166 -7.16 14.43 2.80
CA THR A 166 -6.39 14.29 4.04
C THR A 166 -5.19 15.23 3.98
N ALA A 167 -5.02 16.05 5.03
CA ALA A 167 -3.77 16.77 5.24
C ALA A 167 -2.64 15.77 5.49
N VAL A 168 -1.50 15.96 4.84
CA VAL A 168 -0.29 15.20 5.16
C VAL A 168 0.32 15.89 6.37
N GLY A 169 0.33 15.21 7.52
CA GLY A 169 0.97 15.66 8.75
C GLY A 169 2.47 15.45 8.74
#